data_AF-A0A7V5K991-F1
#
_entry.id   AF-A0A7V5K991-F1
#
_cell.length_a   1.000
_cell.length_b   1.000
_cell.length_c   1.000
_cell.angle_alpha   90.00
_cell.angle_beta   90.00
_cell.angle_gamma   90.00
#
_symmetry.space_group_name_H-M   'P 1'
#
loop_
_entity.id
_entity.type
_entity.pdbx_description
1 polymer ?
#
loop_
_entity_poly.entity_id
_entity_poly.type
_entity_poly.pdbx_seq_one_letter_code
_entity_poly.pdbx_strand_id
1 'polypeptide(L)'
;MGIEGRKAWKRRLFKRLEVRTAHRYLVALLLLLPLSGPWAGGGLAEAQGQAGAPTRIFISGLILDSHLSPVRDAVIRLSIEGQPQALIRVGKEYPEVRSASDGSYTLEVAPRVLLGEKSKLEMEVSKPTFMTMRIPLDLGDFAPKGELMHLRKDISLPRKGGPALWIAVAVFASVYLLIAFELVHRLLAVMLGSATLILVTHTAGRLDPDYSIVTFHAAMEHVDMNAVLFLLAAMVIVGVLRHTGVFQWAVHRCFALSRGRGLTLLVLLIFLSAGTSALVENAATMVLLAPVTLVLAQGLRMNPLALLVPQVMAANLGGAATLVGDIPNLMIGSRAGLAFPDFLGNLGPVCGLALVALLVMSSLWYRRDHAAPVGEPAQLDAVGEHGIEDKALLFVGLGVVALVLFFLATQGYWKMQPSVPTLAGASVLFAYWVLSRKVRMLEFLEKDMEWPTILFLIFLFVMVGALEEVGALSALVEAIRPLCLASPAAAICLVLWAGALTAAFVDILPFTAAMLPVVAHLQASLPEAHTQVLWWALALGVSLGGNGTLIGGSANMVAMGIASSAGYPISFARFMKFGFLYMLISVGICNVWLLVFYG
;
A
#
# COMPACT_ATOMS: atom_id res chain seq x y z
N MET A 1 17.73 -57.60 -22.97
CA MET A 1 17.48 -56.14 -22.97
C MET A 1 18.05 -55.54 -21.69
N GLY A 2 19.22 -54.88 -21.79
CA GLY A 2 20.02 -54.42 -20.65
C GLY A 2 19.36 -53.36 -19.78
N ILE A 3 19.84 -53.23 -18.55
CA ILE A 3 19.32 -52.34 -17.49
C ILE A 3 19.27 -50.86 -17.94
N GLU A 4 20.17 -50.45 -18.84
CA GLU A 4 20.15 -49.12 -19.45
C GLU A 4 19.00 -48.90 -20.46
N GLY A 5 18.62 -49.93 -21.21
CA GLY A 5 17.49 -49.88 -22.15
C GLY A 5 16.15 -49.68 -21.45
N ARG A 6 15.98 -50.28 -20.25
CA ARG A 6 14.78 -50.09 -19.41
C ARG A 6 14.71 -48.70 -18.79
N LYS A 7 15.84 -48.08 -18.42
CA LYS A 7 15.89 -46.68 -17.92
C LYS A 7 15.62 -45.67 -19.04
N ALA A 8 16.16 -45.90 -20.25
CA ALA A 8 15.93 -45.05 -21.41
C ALA A 8 14.47 -45.12 -21.90
N TRP A 9 13.84 -46.30 -21.86
CA TRP A 9 12.44 -46.48 -22.20
C TRP A 9 11.50 -45.84 -21.16
N LYS A 10 11.74 -46.03 -19.86
CA LYS A 10 10.99 -45.35 -18.79
C LYS A 10 11.11 -43.82 -18.86
N ARG A 11 12.29 -43.26 -19.17
CA ARG A 11 12.48 -41.81 -19.36
C ARG A 11 11.73 -41.27 -20.59
N ARG A 12 11.63 -42.04 -21.67
CA ARG A 12 10.84 -41.65 -22.87
C ARG A 12 9.33 -41.78 -22.64
N LEU A 13 8.89 -42.79 -21.88
CA LEU A 13 7.50 -42.95 -21.50
C LEU A 13 7.04 -41.85 -20.54
N PHE A 14 7.84 -41.51 -19.52
CA PHE A 14 7.59 -40.38 -18.62
C PHE A 14 7.60 -39.03 -19.34
N LYS A 15 8.55 -38.78 -20.26
CA LYS A 15 8.56 -37.57 -21.11
C LYS A 15 7.31 -37.44 -22.00
N ARG A 16 6.76 -38.55 -22.51
CA ARG A 16 5.54 -38.53 -23.34
C ARG A 16 4.25 -38.44 -22.52
N LEU A 17 4.26 -38.92 -21.28
CA LEU A 17 3.15 -38.78 -20.35
C LEU A 17 3.10 -37.35 -19.80
N GLU A 18 4.17 -36.80 -19.23
CA GLU A 18 4.19 -35.45 -18.62
C GLU A 18 3.88 -34.31 -19.59
N VAL A 19 4.34 -34.39 -20.85
CA VAL A 19 4.05 -33.35 -21.86
C VAL A 19 2.58 -33.39 -22.31
N ARG A 20 1.95 -34.59 -22.31
CA ARG A 20 0.51 -34.73 -22.60
C ARG A 20 -0.36 -34.38 -21.39
N THR A 21 0.10 -34.59 -20.16
CA THR A 21 -0.64 -34.15 -18.96
C THR A 21 -0.57 -32.65 -18.75
N ALA A 22 0.58 -32.01 -18.96
CA ALA A 22 0.71 -30.55 -18.80
C ALA A 22 -0.18 -29.76 -19.78
N HIS A 23 -0.29 -30.21 -21.03
CA HIS A 23 -1.20 -29.60 -22.00
C HIS A 23 -2.68 -29.83 -21.65
N ARG A 24 -3.00 -30.98 -21.04
CA ARG A 24 -4.36 -31.30 -20.54
C ARG A 24 -4.75 -30.47 -19.30
N TYR A 25 -3.80 -30.15 -18.42
CA TYR A 25 -4.06 -29.28 -17.27
C TYR A 25 -4.19 -27.80 -17.66
N LEU A 26 -3.44 -27.34 -18.67
CA LEU A 26 -3.55 -25.97 -19.18
C LEU A 26 -4.89 -25.73 -19.93
N VAL A 27 -5.39 -26.76 -20.61
CA VAL A 27 -6.73 -26.75 -21.24
C VAL A 27 -7.83 -26.97 -20.19
N ALA A 28 -7.59 -27.74 -19.13
CA ALA A 28 -8.54 -27.90 -18.02
C ALA A 28 -8.67 -26.64 -17.15
N LEU A 29 -7.62 -25.82 -17.00
CA LEU A 29 -7.69 -24.54 -16.30
C LEU A 29 -8.49 -23.47 -17.07
N LEU A 30 -8.53 -23.57 -18.40
CA LEU A 30 -9.34 -22.68 -19.26
C LEU A 30 -10.82 -23.10 -19.33
N LEU A 31 -11.18 -24.27 -18.81
CA LEU A 31 -12.56 -24.79 -18.76
C LEU A 31 -13.24 -24.63 -17.39
N LEU A 32 -12.56 -24.00 -16.41
CA LEU A 32 -13.10 -23.73 -15.07
C LEU A 32 -13.43 -22.23 -14.88
N LEU A 33 -14.02 -21.61 -15.90
CA LEU A 33 -14.82 -20.39 -15.72
C LEU A 33 -16.17 -20.81 -15.14
N PRO A 34 -16.59 -20.34 -13.95
CA PRO A 34 -17.96 -20.55 -13.51
C PRO A 34 -18.88 -19.72 -14.40
N LEU A 35 -19.64 -20.39 -15.27
CA LEU A 35 -20.87 -19.85 -15.83
C LEU A 35 -21.81 -19.53 -14.67
N SER A 36 -21.92 -18.26 -14.32
CA SER A 36 -22.95 -17.75 -13.41
C SER A 36 -24.31 -17.94 -14.07
N GLY A 37 -24.97 -19.05 -13.77
CA GLY A 37 -26.39 -19.24 -14.03
C GLY A 37 -27.23 -18.44 -13.02
N PRO A 38 -28.37 -17.85 -13.43
CA PRO A 38 -29.25 -17.12 -12.51
C PRO A 38 -29.81 -18.11 -11.48
N TRP A 39 -29.58 -17.82 -10.21
CA TRP A 39 -30.23 -18.51 -9.11
C TRP A 39 -31.73 -18.30 -9.23
N ALA A 40 -32.45 -19.40 -9.45
CA ALA A 40 -33.90 -19.46 -9.38
C ALA A 40 -34.35 -19.06 -7.97
N GLY A 41 -35.30 -18.14 -7.91
CA GLY A 41 -35.91 -17.69 -6.67
C GLY A 41 -36.53 -18.86 -5.90
N GLY A 42 -36.00 -19.11 -4.70
CA GLY A 42 -36.70 -19.87 -3.69
C GLY A 42 -37.86 -19.02 -3.18
N GLY A 43 -39.08 -19.37 -3.59
CA GLY A 43 -40.29 -18.81 -3.00
C GLY A 43 -40.31 -19.10 -1.50
N LEU A 44 -40.39 -18.05 -0.69
CA LEU A 44 -40.78 -18.16 0.71
C LEU A 44 -42.30 -18.29 0.72
N ALA A 45 -42.77 -19.46 1.15
CA ALA A 45 -44.18 -19.71 1.40
C ALA A 45 -44.67 -18.79 2.51
N GLU A 46 -45.70 -18.00 2.21
CA GLU A 46 -46.53 -17.32 3.21
C GLU A 46 -47.25 -18.39 4.04
N ALA A 47 -46.81 -18.59 5.28
CA ALA A 47 -47.60 -19.27 6.28
C ALA A 47 -48.46 -18.21 6.99
N GLN A 48 -49.74 -18.13 6.60
CA GLN A 48 -50.77 -17.50 7.43
C GLN A 48 -50.98 -18.35 8.68
N GLY A 49 -50.67 -17.77 9.85
CA GLY A 49 -50.84 -18.37 11.17
C GLY A 49 -51.26 -17.30 12.18
N GLN A 50 -52.14 -17.68 13.09
CA GLN A 50 -53.00 -16.85 13.94
C GLN A 50 -52.27 -15.93 14.95
N ALA A 51 -53.00 -14.88 15.35
CA ALA A 51 -52.61 -13.89 16.35
C ALA A 51 -52.19 -14.50 17.71
N GLY A 52 -50.96 -14.20 18.12
CA GLY A 52 -50.40 -14.39 19.46
C GLY A 52 -49.32 -13.35 19.71
N ALA A 53 -49.09 -12.99 20.98
CA ALA A 53 -48.17 -11.92 21.40
C ALA A 53 -46.75 -12.07 20.81
N PRO A 54 -46.03 -10.95 20.54
CA PRO A 54 -44.78 -10.96 19.77
C PRO A 54 -43.69 -11.82 20.45
N THR A 55 -43.18 -12.81 19.71
CA THR A 55 -42.35 -13.91 20.23
C THR A 55 -40.84 -13.64 20.11
N ARG A 56 -40.40 -12.69 19.27
CA ARG A 56 -38.97 -12.34 19.10
C ARG A 56 -38.74 -10.86 18.80
N ILE A 57 -37.69 -10.29 19.39
CA ILE A 57 -37.21 -8.92 19.17
C ILE A 57 -35.97 -8.97 18.27
N PHE A 58 -35.96 -8.14 17.24
CA PHE A 58 -34.81 -7.89 16.39
C PHE A 58 -34.37 -6.42 16.51
N ILE A 59 -33.12 -6.20 16.90
CA ILE A 59 -32.51 -4.87 16.94
C ILE A 59 -31.32 -4.88 15.99
N SER A 60 -31.24 -3.91 15.10
CA SER A 60 -30.09 -3.73 14.22
C SER A 60 -29.66 -2.27 14.15
N GLY A 61 -28.44 -2.03 13.68
CA GLY A 61 -27.93 -0.68 13.55
C GLY A 61 -26.42 -0.66 13.28
N LEU A 62 -25.88 0.54 13.25
CA LEU A 62 -24.44 0.80 13.16
C LEU A 62 -23.94 1.41 14.47
N ILE A 63 -22.80 0.92 14.95
CA ILE A 63 -22.02 1.59 16.00
C ILE A 63 -20.94 2.41 15.30
N LEU A 64 -20.99 3.72 15.50
CA LEU A 64 -20.07 4.70 14.94
C LEU A 64 -19.34 5.42 16.07
N ASP A 65 -18.17 5.98 15.80
CA ASP A 65 -17.49 6.88 16.72
C ASP A 65 -17.97 8.33 16.54
N SER A 66 -17.36 9.27 17.26
CA SER A 66 -17.64 10.71 17.16
C SER A 66 -17.33 11.31 15.79
N HIS A 67 -16.63 10.58 14.92
CA HIS A 67 -16.26 11.00 13.56
C HIS A 67 -17.00 10.22 12.47
N LEU A 68 -18.09 9.52 12.83
CA LEU A 68 -18.88 8.68 11.91
C LEU A 68 -18.11 7.47 11.36
N SER A 69 -17.01 7.08 12.00
CA SER A 69 -16.26 5.89 11.62
C SER A 69 -16.81 4.65 12.32
N PRO A 70 -16.96 3.51 11.63
CA PRO A 70 -17.52 2.30 12.21
C PRO A 70 -16.68 1.75 13.36
N VAL A 71 -17.34 1.37 14.46
CA VAL A 71 -16.72 0.79 15.66
C VAL A 71 -16.96 -0.71 15.66
N ARG A 72 -15.92 -1.46 15.27
CA ARG A 72 -15.92 -2.93 15.33
C ARG A 72 -15.63 -3.48 16.71
N ASP A 73 -15.97 -4.76 16.93
CA ASP A 73 -15.70 -5.51 18.16
C ASP A 73 -16.29 -4.86 19.43
N ALA A 74 -17.24 -3.95 19.29
CA ALA A 74 -17.97 -3.39 20.42
C ALA A 74 -18.88 -4.47 21.00
N VAL A 75 -18.77 -4.69 22.32
CA VAL A 75 -19.55 -5.69 23.04
C VAL A 75 -20.91 -5.08 23.37
N ILE A 76 -21.95 -5.75 22.91
CA ILE A 76 -23.34 -5.35 23.09
C ILE A 76 -24.01 -6.35 24.00
N ARG A 77 -24.62 -5.84 25.07
CA ARG A 77 -25.42 -6.60 26.05
C ARG A 77 -26.80 -6.00 26.12
N LEU A 78 -27.82 -6.85 26.15
CA LEU A 78 -29.20 -6.41 26.33
C LEU A 78 -29.68 -6.83 27.72
N SER A 79 -30.35 -5.90 28.40
CA SER A 79 -31.03 -6.16 29.66
C SER A 79 -32.50 -5.74 29.56
N ILE A 80 -33.38 -6.52 30.19
CA ILE A 80 -34.81 -6.23 30.31
C ILE A 80 -35.11 -6.19 31.81
N GLU A 81 -35.63 -5.07 32.31
CA GLU A 81 -35.87 -4.87 33.76
C GLU A 81 -34.61 -5.13 34.62
N GLY A 82 -33.44 -4.78 34.09
CA GLY A 82 -32.14 -5.01 34.75
C GLY A 82 -31.64 -6.47 34.74
N GLN A 83 -32.41 -7.41 34.16
CA GLN A 83 -31.99 -8.80 33.99
C GLN A 83 -31.32 -8.99 32.60
N PRO A 84 -30.08 -9.50 32.54
CA PRO A 84 -29.40 -9.75 31.27
C PRO A 84 -30.12 -10.83 30.46
N GLN A 85 -30.33 -10.57 29.17
CA GLN A 85 -30.97 -11.49 28.25
C GLN A 85 -29.96 -12.21 27.36
N ALA A 86 -30.23 -13.48 27.06
CA ALA A 86 -29.46 -14.23 26.09
C ALA A 86 -29.81 -13.76 24.66
N LEU A 87 -28.78 -13.46 23.88
CA LEU A 87 -28.88 -13.04 22.49
C LEU A 87 -28.76 -14.27 21.60
N ILE A 88 -29.69 -14.44 20.67
CA ILE A 88 -29.71 -15.56 19.74
C ILE A 88 -28.92 -15.18 18.48
N ARG A 89 -28.02 -16.06 18.04
CA ARG A 89 -27.32 -15.92 16.75
C ARG A 89 -27.18 -17.29 16.10
N VAL A 90 -27.74 -17.46 14.90
CA VAL A 90 -27.76 -18.73 14.15
C VAL A 90 -28.27 -19.89 15.03
N GLY A 91 -29.34 -19.65 15.79
CA GLY A 91 -30.00 -20.65 16.65
C GLY A 91 -29.26 -21.04 17.94
N LYS A 92 -28.15 -20.37 18.29
CA LYS A 92 -27.46 -20.53 19.58
C LYS A 92 -27.58 -19.27 20.44
N GLU A 93 -27.73 -19.46 21.74
CA GLU A 93 -27.76 -18.38 22.73
C GLU A 93 -26.34 -17.94 23.14
N TYR A 94 -26.12 -16.63 23.16
CA TYR A 94 -24.87 -15.98 23.56
C TYR A 94 -25.18 -14.90 24.60
N PRO A 95 -24.31 -14.71 25.62
CA PRO A 95 -24.50 -13.66 26.62
C PRO A 95 -24.20 -12.26 26.09
N GLU A 96 -23.46 -12.16 24.98
CA GLU A 96 -23.07 -10.90 24.34
C GLU A 96 -22.91 -11.09 22.82
N VAL A 97 -23.10 -10.01 22.07
CA VAL A 97 -22.85 -9.96 20.62
C VAL A 97 -21.84 -8.86 20.35
N ARG A 98 -20.97 -9.07 19.36
CA ARG A 98 -19.99 -8.08 18.93
C ARG A 98 -20.41 -7.47 17.60
N SER A 99 -20.15 -6.16 17.43
CA SER A 99 -20.30 -5.51 16.12
C SER A 99 -19.32 -6.09 15.10
N ALA A 100 -19.75 -6.12 13.84
CA ALA A 100 -18.94 -6.51 12.69
C ALA A 100 -17.88 -5.45 12.34
N SER A 101 -17.03 -5.76 11.35
CA SER A 101 -15.95 -4.88 10.90
C SER A 101 -16.45 -3.54 10.31
N ASP A 102 -17.66 -3.53 9.75
CA ASP A 102 -18.35 -2.34 9.26
C ASP A 102 -19.16 -1.60 10.35
N GLY A 103 -19.00 -1.99 11.62
CA GLY A 103 -19.73 -1.44 12.76
C GLY A 103 -21.18 -1.90 12.86
N SER A 104 -21.65 -2.74 11.93
CA SER A 104 -23.02 -3.25 11.95
C SER A 104 -23.21 -4.25 13.09
N TYR A 105 -24.42 -4.25 13.66
CA TYR A 105 -24.81 -5.25 14.64
C TYR A 105 -26.24 -5.71 14.40
N THR A 106 -26.51 -6.93 14.84
CA THR A 106 -27.86 -7.50 14.83
C THR A 106 -28.02 -8.34 16.08
N LEU A 107 -29.06 -8.03 16.85
CA LEU A 107 -29.48 -8.72 18.06
C LEU A 107 -30.80 -9.40 17.74
N GLU A 108 -30.87 -10.70 17.97
CA GLU A 108 -32.13 -11.43 18.03
C GLU A 108 -32.32 -11.87 19.49
N VAL A 109 -33.49 -11.61 20.06
CA VAL A 109 -33.80 -11.96 21.46
C VAL A 109 -35.16 -12.60 21.54
N ALA A 110 -35.23 -13.74 22.23
CA ALA A 110 -36.47 -14.32 22.71
C ALA A 110 -36.66 -13.88 24.18
N PRO A 111 -37.54 -12.91 24.48
CA PRO A 111 -37.72 -12.39 25.83
C PRO A 111 -38.14 -13.52 26.77
N ARG A 112 -37.37 -13.75 27.84
CA ARG A 112 -37.76 -14.73 28.90
C ARG A 112 -38.80 -14.17 29.87
N VAL A 113 -39.09 -12.88 29.77
CA VAL A 113 -40.04 -12.13 30.61
C VAL A 113 -41.14 -11.57 29.71
N LEU A 114 -42.39 -11.61 30.17
CA LEU A 114 -43.52 -10.97 29.50
C LEU A 114 -43.27 -9.46 29.38
N LEU A 115 -43.20 -8.96 28.14
CA LEU A 115 -43.07 -7.54 27.85
C LEU A 115 -44.41 -6.85 28.10
N GLY A 116 -44.45 -5.91 29.04
CA GLY A 116 -45.57 -4.98 29.21
C GLY A 116 -45.26 -3.63 28.55
N GLU A 117 -46.27 -2.78 28.36
CA GLU A 117 -46.10 -1.44 27.74
C GLU A 117 -45.09 -0.52 28.45
N LYS A 118 -44.72 -0.82 29.70
CA LYS A 118 -43.75 -0.06 30.50
C LYS A 118 -42.42 -0.78 30.72
N SER A 119 -42.18 -1.90 30.04
CA SER A 119 -40.95 -2.66 30.26
C SER A 119 -39.72 -1.88 29.83
N LYS A 120 -38.73 -1.74 30.72
CA LYS A 120 -37.48 -1.04 30.43
C LYS A 120 -36.50 -1.97 29.73
N LEU A 121 -36.30 -1.77 28.43
CA LEU A 121 -35.16 -2.33 27.72
C LEU A 121 -33.97 -1.37 27.83
N GLU A 122 -32.82 -1.89 28.23
CA GLU A 122 -31.56 -1.16 28.18
C GLU A 122 -30.52 -1.96 27.41
N MET A 123 -29.91 -1.30 26.44
CA MET A 123 -28.78 -1.83 25.68
C MET A 123 -27.49 -1.18 26.19
N GLU A 124 -26.58 -2.00 26.71
CA GLU A 124 -25.24 -1.58 27.10
C GLU A 124 -24.27 -1.90 25.97
N VAL A 125 -23.59 -0.88 25.48
CA VAL A 125 -22.54 -1.01 24.47
C VAL A 125 -21.23 -0.56 25.07
N SER A 126 -20.23 -1.43 25.03
CA SER A 126 -18.93 -1.20 25.65
C SER A 126 -17.78 -1.63 24.73
N LYS A 127 -16.70 -0.86 24.73
CA LYS A 127 -15.41 -1.20 24.11
C LYS A 127 -14.30 -0.51 24.91
N PRO A 128 -13.14 -1.14 25.18
CA PRO A 128 -12.19 -0.60 26.15
C PRO A 128 -11.63 0.80 25.83
N THR A 129 -11.48 1.15 24.55
CA THR A 129 -11.01 2.47 24.10
C THR A 129 -12.14 3.51 23.96
N PHE A 130 -13.35 3.17 24.39
CA PHE A 130 -14.55 3.99 24.26
C PHE A 130 -15.32 4.07 25.58
N MET A 131 -16.17 5.09 25.72
CA MET A 131 -17.08 5.19 26.86
C MET A 131 -18.19 4.15 26.75
N THR A 132 -18.47 3.44 27.84
CA THR A 132 -19.63 2.54 27.92
C THR A 132 -20.91 3.36 27.88
N MET A 133 -21.75 3.11 26.89
CA MET A 133 -23.04 3.77 26.70
C MET A 133 -24.16 2.83 27.12
N ARG A 134 -25.07 3.32 27.96
CA ARG A 134 -26.34 2.64 28.28
C ARG A 134 -27.46 3.39 27.59
N ILE A 135 -28.12 2.69 26.67
CA ILE A 135 -29.12 3.28 25.79
C ILE A 135 -30.48 2.69 26.18
N PRO A 136 -31.38 3.49 26.77
CA PRO A 136 -32.75 3.05 26.97
C PRO A 136 -33.42 2.86 25.60
N LEU A 137 -34.13 1.75 25.44
CA LEU A 137 -34.91 1.44 24.25
C LEU A 137 -36.38 1.44 24.64
N ASP A 138 -37.13 2.39 24.09
CA ASP A 138 -38.56 2.49 24.33
C ASP A 138 -39.32 1.52 23.40
N LEU A 139 -40.29 0.80 23.97
CA LEU A 139 -41.12 -0.15 23.21
C LEU A 139 -41.92 0.51 22.08
N GLY A 140 -42.18 1.81 22.17
CA GLY A 140 -42.87 2.59 21.14
C GLY A 140 -42.06 2.81 19.85
N ASP A 141 -40.73 2.65 19.90
CA ASP A 141 -39.86 2.82 18.74
C ASP A 141 -39.79 1.57 17.85
N PHE A 142 -40.36 0.44 18.32
CA PHE A 142 -40.35 -0.83 17.59
C PHE A 142 -41.46 -0.87 16.54
N ALA A 143 -41.09 -1.16 15.30
CA ALA A 143 -42.04 -1.41 14.23
C ALA A 143 -42.55 -2.87 14.28
N PRO A 144 -43.86 -3.11 14.48
CA PRO A 144 -44.41 -4.46 14.47
C PRO A 144 -44.48 -5.02 13.04
N LYS A 145 -44.04 -6.27 12.85
CA LYS A 145 -44.12 -7.00 11.57
C LYS A 145 -44.51 -8.46 11.84
N GLY A 146 -45.81 -8.73 11.96
CA GLY A 146 -46.32 -10.04 12.37
C GLY A 146 -45.98 -10.36 13.82
N GLU A 147 -45.38 -11.52 14.09
CA GLU A 147 -44.90 -11.91 15.44
C GLU A 147 -43.54 -11.30 15.83
N LEU A 148 -42.96 -10.45 14.96
CA LEU A 148 -41.62 -9.89 15.12
C LEU A 148 -41.66 -8.38 15.40
N MET A 149 -40.87 -7.93 16.36
CA MET A 149 -40.61 -6.50 16.58
C MET A 149 -39.24 -6.13 16.03
N HIS A 150 -39.17 -5.09 15.18
CA HIS A 150 -37.92 -4.59 14.62
C HIS A 150 -37.62 -3.17 15.09
N LEU A 151 -36.38 -2.93 15.53
CA LEU A 151 -35.85 -1.60 15.79
C LEU A 151 -34.53 -1.41 15.05
N ARG A 152 -34.41 -0.29 14.34
CA ARG A 152 -33.14 0.17 13.81
C ARG A 152 -32.63 1.35 14.65
N LYS A 153 -31.46 1.21 15.28
CA LYS A 153 -30.87 2.28 16.09
C LYS A 153 -29.37 2.38 15.83
N ASP A 154 -28.94 3.51 15.29
CA ASP A 154 -27.52 3.80 15.14
C ASP A 154 -27.00 4.47 16.43
N ILE A 155 -25.78 4.10 16.84
CA ILE A 155 -25.18 4.45 18.13
C ILE A 155 -23.87 5.19 17.88
N SER A 156 -23.67 6.32 18.55
CA SER A 156 -22.35 6.97 18.61
C SER A 156 -21.66 6.64 19.93
N LEU A 157 -20.50 5.97 19.89
CA LEU A 157 -19.65 5.71 21.04
C LEU A 157 -18.49 6.74 21.06
N PRO A 158 -18.42 7.64 22.05
CA PRO A 158 -17.29 8.55 22.17
C PRO A 158 -16.04 7.83 22.69
N ARG A 159 -14.87 8.23 22.20
CA ARG A 159 -13.57 7.65 22.61
C ARG A 159 -13.17 8.11 24.01
N LYS A 160 -12.50 7.23 24.75
CA LYS A 160 -11.91 7.51 26.08
C LYS A 160 -10.40 7.49 25.95
N GLY A 161 -9.74 8.56 26.40
CA GLY A 161 -8.28 8.56 26.57
C GLY A 161 -7.88 7.59 27.68
N GLY A 162 -6.98 6.64 27.37
CA GLY A 162 -6.58 5.58 28.31
C GLY A 162 -5.12 5.16 28.16
N PRO A 163 -4.64 4.24 29.00
CA PRO A 163 -3.25 3.76 28.95
C PRO A 163 -2.93 3.06 27.62
N ALA A 164 -3.87 2.34 27.00
CA ALA A 164 -3.69 1.75 25.67
C ALA A 164 -3.27 2.78 24.60
N LEU A 165 -3.87 3.98 24.60
CA LEU A 165 -3.54 5.05 23.67
C LEU A 165 -2.09 5.49 23.83
N TRP A 166 -1.67 5.80 25.05
CA TRP A 166 -0.33 6.31 25.33
C TRP A 166 0.75 5.25 25.10
N ILE A 167 0.47 3.98 25.43
CA ILE A 167 1.40 2.88 25.14
C ILE A 167 1.56 2.71 23.64
N ALA A 168 0.47 2.72 22.87
CA ALA A 168 0.53 2.58 21.42
C ALA A 168 1.31 3.73 20.76
N VAL A 169 1.05 4.97 21.17
CA VAL A 169 1.78 6.16 20.70
C VAL A 169 3.26 6.09 21.08
N ALA A 170 3.58 5.68 22.32
CA ALA A 170 4.96 5.56 22.78
C ALA A 170 5.75 4.48 22.03
N VAL A 171 5.13 3.31 21.79
CA VAL A 171 5.75 2.23 20.99
C VAL A 171 5.96 2.70 19.55
N PHE A 172 4.95 3.31 18.93
CA PHE A 172 5.07 3.84 17.57
C PHE A 172 6.18 4.90 17.47
N ALA A 173 6.20 5.87 18.38
CA ALA A 173 7.23 6.90 18.43
C ALA A 173 8.63 6.30 18.64
N SER A 174 8.76 5.28 19.48
CA SER A 174 10.03 4.59 19.71
C SER A 174 10.52 3.86 18.46
N VAL A 175 9.64 3.07 17.81
CA VAL A 175 9.94 2.40 16.55
C VAL A 175 10.33 3.39 15.47
N TYR A 176 9.61 4.50 15.40
CA TYR A 176 9.88 5.58 14.46
C TYR A 176 11.26 6.22 14.68
N LEU A 177 11.62 6.55 15.93
CA LEU A 177 12.93 7.08 16.26
C LEU A 177 14.05 6.08 15.93
N LEU A 178 13.83 4.78 16.21
CA LEU A 178 14.76 3.72 15.86
C LEU A 178 15.02 3.63 14.35
N ILE A 179 13.98 3.80 13.53
CA ILE A 179 14.10 3.81 12.06
C ILE A 179 14.76 5.10 11.58
N ALA A 180 14.33 6.26 12.08
CA ALA A 180 14.81 7.56 11.63
C ALA A 180 16.31 7.78 11.93
N PHE A 181 16.80 7.24 13.04
CA PHE A 181 18.23 7.25 13.39
C PHE A 181 19.00 6.03 12.88
N GLU A 182 18.38 5.16 12.08
CA GLU A 182 18.96 3.92 11.54
C GLU A 182 19.63 3.04 12.62
N LEU A 183 19.13 3.08 13.87
CA LEU A 183 19.73 2.35 14.99
C LEU A 183 19.55 0.84 14.86
N VAL A 184 18.50 0.42 14.16
CA VAL A 184 18.19 -0.98 13.86
C VAL A 184 17.59 -1.08 12.46
N HIS A 185 17.64 -2.28 11.87
CA HIS A 185 17.00 -2.53 10.58
C HIS A 185 15.49 -2.27 10.66
N ARG A 186 14.92 -1.51 9.72
CA ARG A 186 13.51 -1.08 9.75
C ARG A 186 12.50 -2.21 9.95
N LEU A 187 12.70 -3.35 9.28
CA LEU A 187 11.88 -4.55 9.50
C LEU A 187 11.85 -4.97 10.97
N LEU A 188 13.00 -5.03 11.64
CA LEU A 188 13.10 -5.46 13.03
C LEU A 188 12.38 -4.48 13.95
N ALA A 189 12.53 -3.17 13.71
CA ALA A 189 11.85 -2.14 14.50
C ALA A 189 10.33 -2.33 14.45
N VAL A 190 9.75 -2.43 13.26
CA VAL A 190 8.30 -2.57 13.10
C VAL A 190 7.80 -3.92 13.57
N MET A 191 8.57 -5.00 13.35
CA MET A 191 8.22 -6.33 13.85
C MET A 191 8.19 -6.37 15.38
N LEU A 192 9.18 -5.79 16.06
CA LEU A 192 9.22 -5.68 17.52
C LEU A 192 8.09 -4.77 18.03
N GLY A 193 7.82 -3.65 17.35
CA GLY A 193 6.70 -2.76 17.68
C GLY A 193 5.37 -3.49 17.63
N SER A 194 5.04 -4.11 16.49
CA SER A 194 3.80 -4.85 16.28
C SER A 194 3.66 -6.03 17.24
N ALA A 195 4.75 -6.78 17.49
CA ALA A 195 4.75 -7.85 18.49
C ALA A 195 4.47 -7.31 19.90
N THR A 196 5.06 -6.17 20.28
CA THR A 196 4.85 -5.54 21.58
C THR A 196 3.40 -5.11 21.76
N LEU A 197 2.80 -4.47 20.75
CA LEU A 197 1.40 -4.01 20.80
C LEU A 197 0.42 -5.18 20.96
N ILE A 198 0.62 -6.25 20.21
CA ILE A 198 -0.20 -7.47 20.31
C ILE A 198 0.01 -8.14 21.68
N LEU A 199 1.26 -8.21 22.16
CA LEU A 199 1.59 -8.83 23.44
C LEU A 199 0.98 -8.07 24.61
N VAL A 200 1.03 -6.73 24.60
CA VAL A 200 0.40 -5.88 25.63
C VAL A 200 -1.11 -6.15 25.70
N THR A 201 -1.80 -6.23 24.54
CA THR A 201 -3.22 -6.56 24.50
C THR A 201 -3.52 -7.94 25.12
N HIS A 202 -2.71 -8.95 24.83
CA HIS A 202 -2.96 -10.32 25.32
C HIS A 202 -2.49 -10.58 26.76
N THR A 203 -1.61 -9.73 27.29
CA THR A 203 -1.10 -9.82 28.67
C THR A 203 -1.80 -8.81 29.57
N ALA A 204 -1.39 -7.54 29.54
CA ALA A 204 -1.98 -6.46 30.32
C ALA A 204 -3.46 -6.24 29.97
N GLY A 205 -3.83 -6.27 28.68
CA GLY A 205 -5.21 -6.12 28.23
C GLY A 205 -6.17 -7.22 28.68
N ARG A 206 -5.66 -8.40 29.07
CA ARG A 206 -6.46 -9.46 29.70
C ARG A 206 -6.66 -9.26 31.20
N LEU A 207 -5.72 -8.59 31.86
CA LEU A 207 -5.81 -8.27 33.28
C LEU A 207 -6.70 -7.04 33.50
N ASP A 208 -6.53 -6.03 32.65
CA ASP A 208 -7.28 -4.79 32.65
C ASP A 208 -7.64 -4.41 31.21
N PRO A 209 -8.94 -4.40 30.85
CA PRO A 209 -9.41 -4.03 29.52
C PRO A 209 -8.86 -2.68 29.03
N ASP A 210 -8.59 -1.71 29.91
CA ASP A 210 -8.10 -0.38 29.53
C ASP A 210 -6.71 -0.41 28.84
N TYR A 211 -5.99 -1.54 28.91
CA TYR A 211 -4.72 -1.81 28.21
C TYR A 211 -4.88 -2.57 26.89
N SER A 212 -6.11 -2.85 26.45
CA SER A 212 -6.38 -3.53 25.18
C SER A 212 -6.15 -2.57 24.01
N ILE A 213 -5.11 -2.82 23.21
CA ILE A 213 -4.72 -1.98 22.07
C ILE A 213 -5.35 -2.50 20.78
N VAL A 214 -4.96 -3.70 20.37
CA VAL A 214 -5.40 -4.34 19.11
C VAL A 214 -5.41 -5.86 19.28
N THR A 215 -6.50 -6.50 18.84
CA THR A 215 -6.60 -7.96 18.82
C THR A 215 -5.86 -8.54 17.61
N PHE A 216 -5.45 -9.80 17.66
CA PHE A 216 -4.79 -10.45 16.52
C PHE A 216 -5.66 -10.43 15.24
N HIS A 217 -6.97 -10.67 15.37
CA HIS A 217 -7.89 -10.64 14.22
C HIS A 217 -8.00 -9.23 13.63
N ALA A 218 -8.24 -8.22 14.48
CA ALA A 218 -8.30 -6.83 14.03
C ALA A 218 -6.97 -6.40 13.39
N ALA A 219 -5.83 -6.80 13.95
CA ALA A 219 -4.51 -6.53 13.36
C ALA A 219 -4.39 -7.09 11.93
N MET A 220 -4.84 -8.33 11.68
CA MET A 220 -4.80 -8.93 10.35
C MET A 220 -5.77 -8.28 9.36
N GLU A 221 -6.92 -7.80 9.82
CA GLU A 221 -7.87 -7.07 8.96
C GLU A 221 -7.33 -5.71 8.48
N HIS A 222 -6.43 -5.07 9.24
CA HIS A 222 -5.79 -3.83 8.81
C HIS A 222 -4.69 -4.04 7.78
N VAL A 223 -4.22 -5.27 7.59
CA VAL A 223 -3.20 -5.57 6.57
C VAL A 223 -3.84 -5.48 5.20
N ASP A 224 -3.41 -4.49 4.41
CA ASP A 224 -3.85 -4.36 3.03
C ASP A 224 -3.21 -5.43 2.15
N MET A 225 -3.91 -6.55 2.02
CA MET A 225 -3.48 -7.67 1.19
C MET A 225 -3.39 -7.32 -0.30
N ASN A 226 -4.10 -6.29 -0.78
CA ASN A 226 -3.94 -5.86 -2.16
C ASN A 226 -2.59 -5.22 -2.38
N ALA A 227 -2.20 -4.29 -1.50
CA ALA A 227 -0.88 -3.67 -1.56
C ALA A 227 0.24 -4.71 -1.43
N VAL A 228 0.10 -5.64 -0.47
CA VAL A 228 1.09 -6.71 -0.23
C VAL A 228 1.22 -7.65 -1.43
N LEU A 229 0.12 -8.17 -1.97
CA LEU A 229 0.13 -9.10 -3.11
C LEU A 229 0.55 -8.42 -4.41
N PHE A 230 0.18 -7.15 -4.60
CA PHE A 230 0.64 -6.35 -5.73
C PHE A 230 2.16 -6.18 -5.70
N LEU A 231 2.71 -5.76 -4.55
CA LEU A 231 4.16 -5.57 -4.38
C LEU A 231 4.92 -6.88 -4.63
N LEU A 232 4.45 -7.98 -4.03
CA LEU A 232 4.98 -9.31 -4.25
C LEU A 232 5.03 -9.67 -5.75
N ALA A 233 3.91 -9.50 -6.46
CA ALA A 233 3.81 -9.83 -7.88
C ALA A 233 4.68 -8.92 -8.76
N ALA A 234 4.73 -7.62 -8.47
CA ALA A 234 5.58 -6.67 -9.18
C ALA A 234 7.07 -7.02 -9.01
N MET A 235 7.51 -7.35 -7.79
CA MET A 235 8.87 -7.82 -7.52
C MET A 235 9.21 -9.09 -8.30
N VAL A 236 8.25 -10.02 -8.44
CA VAL A 236 8.44 -11.21 -9.27
C VAL A 236 8.68 -10.84 -10.73
N ILE A 237 7.87 -9.96 -11.31
CA ILE A 237 8.00 -9.53 -12.71
C ILE A 237 9.36 -8.85 -12.94
N VAL A 238 9.72 -7.89 -12.09
CA VAL A 238 10.96 -7.13 -12.20
C VAL A 238 12.18 -8.02 -11.97
N GLY A 239 12.12 -8.91 -10.98
CA GLY A 239 13.17 -9.89 -10.71
C GLY A 239 13.44 -10.78 -11.92
N VAL A 240 12.39 -11.28 -12.60
CA VAL A 240 12.57 -12.07 -13.83
C VAL A 240 13.13 -11.22 -14.97
N LEU A 241 12.63 -9.99 -15.16
CA LEU A 241 13.09 -9.09 -16.21
C LEU A 241 14.56 -8.67 -16.05
N ARG A 242 15.07 -8.58 -14.81
CA ARG A 242 16.49 -8.28 -14.52
C ARG A 242 17.43 -9.27 -15.20
N HIS A 243 17.06 -10.55 -15.24
CA HIS A 243 17.84 -11.62 -15.89
C HIS A 243 17.82 -11.59 -17.42
N THR A 244 17.08 -10.67 -18.04
CA THR A 244 17.09 -10.50 -19.51
C THR A 244 18.23 -9.61 -20.00
N GLY A 245 18.88 -8.85 -19.11
CA GLY A 245 19.87 -7.84 -19.46
C GLY A 245 19.28 -6.53 -20.01
N VAL A 246 17.95 -6.36 -19.98
CA VAL A 246 17.27 -5.19 -20.59
C VAL A 246 17.70 -3.86 -19.98
N PHE A 247 17.93 -3.81 -18.66
CA PHE A 247 18.31 -2.58 -17.97
C PHE A 247 19.74 -2.17 -18.32
N GLN A 248 20.68 -3.10 -18.31
CA GLN A 248 22.06 -2.87 -18.77
C GLN A 248 22.05 -2.39 -20.22
N TRP A 249 21.34 -3.11 -21.10
CA TRP A 249 21.20 -2.73 -22.49
C TRP A 249 20.64 -1.31 -22.66
N ALA A 250 19.62 -0.92 -21.90
CA ALA A 250 19.01 0.41 -21.99
C ALA A 250 19.97 1.54 -21.58
N VAL A 251 20.75 1.34 -20.51
CA VAL A 251 21.76 2.32 -20.07
C VAL A 251 22.88 2.44 -21.12
N HIS A 252 23.38 1.33 -21.65
CA HIS A 252 24.36 1.33 -22.75
C HIS A 252 23.80 2.01 -24.01
N ARG A 253 22.51 1.85 -24.30
CA ARG A 253 21.87 2.51 -25.43
C ARG A 253 21.79 4.02 -25.22
N CYS A 254 21.47 4.48 -24.01
CA CYS A 254 21.51 5.91 -23.65
C CYS A 254 22.91 6.48 -23.87
N PHE A 255 23.93 5.72 -23.48
CA PHE A 255 25.33 6.08 -23.72
C PHE A 255 25.66 6.20 -25.21
N ALA A 256 25.36 5.20 -26.03
CA ALA A 256 25.61 5.24 -27.46
C ALA A 256 24.89 6.41 -28.15
N LEU A 257 23.65 6.70 -27.74
CA LEU A 257 22.86 7.82 -28.26
C LEU A 257 23.41 9.19 -27.83
N SER A 258 24.10 9.26 -26.67
CA SER A 258 24.69 10.50 -26.17
C SER A 258 25.87 11.00 -27.03
N ARG A 259 26.49 10.12 -27.83
CA ARG A 259 27.64 10.44 -28.71
C ARG A 259 28.76 11.21 -28.00
N GLY A 260 29.04 10.88 -26.74
CA GLY A 260 30.07 11.56 -25.95
C GLY A 260 29.70 12.97 -25.49
N ARG A 261 28.41 13.31 -25.37
CA ARG A 261 27.95 14.57 -24.76
C ARG A 261 27.41 14.30 -23.36
N GLY A 262 28.09 14.80 -22.34
CA GLY A 262 27.74 14.57 -20.93
C GLY A 262 26.32 15.06 -20.58
N LEU A 263 25.90 16.21 -21.13
CA LEU A 263 24.54 16.71 -20.93
C LEU A 263 23.49 15.83 -21.61
N THR A 264 23.74 15.36 -22.83
CA THR A 264 22.80 14.46 -23.54
C THR A 264 22.69 13.13 -22.80
N LEU A 265 23.81 12.61 -22.29
CA LEU A 265 23.83 11.40 -21.46
C LEU A 265 22.98 11.58 -20.20
N LEU A 266 23.17 12.69 -19.47
CA LEU A 266 22.36 13.01 -18.29
C LEU A 266 20.87 13.02 -18.62
N VAL A 267 20.47 13.74 -19.67
CA VAL A 267 19.06 13.86 -20.08
C VAL A 267 18.46 12.48 -20.37
N LEU A 268 19.15 11.65 -21.17
CA LEU A 268 18.69 10.30 -21.51
C LEU A 268 18.56 9.41 -20.28
N LEU A 269 19.50 9.52 -19.35
CA LEU A 269 19.50 8.76 -18.11
C LEU A 269 18.39 9.21 -17.14
N ILE A 270 18.09 10.51 -17.06
CA ILE A 270 16.96 11.05 -16.30
C ILE A 270 15.64 10.49 -16.85
N PHE A 271 15.43 10.53 -18.17
CA PHE A 271 14.23 9.98 -18.79
C PHE A 271 14.14 8.46 -18.64
N LEU A 272 15.26 7.74 -18.78
CA LEU A 272 15.31 6.30 -18.56
C LEU A 272 14.93 5.97 -17.11
N SER A 273 15.46 6.71 -16.15
CA SER A 273 15.21 6.49 -14.73
C SER A 273 13.77 6.79 -14.35
N ALA A 274 13.23 7.95 -14.77
CA ALA A 274 11.83 8.30 -14.55
C ALA A 274 10.87 7.32 -15.24
N GLY A 275 11.14 6.96 -16.50
CA GLY A 275 10.29 6.01 -17.25
C GLY A 275 10.34 4.59 -16.69
N THR A 276 11.52 4.13 -16.27
CA THR A 276 11.66 2.82 -15.60
C THR A 276 10.94 2.84 -14.26
N SER A 277 11.13 3.89 -13.46
CA SER A 277 10.52 3.99 -12.14
C SER A 277 9.02 4.25 -12.18
N ALA A 278 8.45 4.66 -13.31
CA ALA A 278 7.00 4.71 -13.50
C ALA A 278 6.37 3.31 -13.58
N LEU A 279 7.17 2.28 -13.86
CA LEU A 279 6.75 0.88 -14.01
C LEU A 279 7.32 -0.05 -12.93
N VAL A 280 8.41 0.36 -12.30
CA VAL A 280 9.20 -0.38 -11.33
C VAL A 280 9.39 0.48 -10.09
N GLU A 281 9.45 -0.14 -8.92
CA GLU A 281 9.76 0.60 -7.69
C GLU A 281 11.07 1.41 -7.82
N ASN A 282 11.08 2.64 -7.32
CA ASN A 282 12.24 3.55 -7.33
C ASN A 282 13.53 2.94 -6.74
N ALA A 283 13.46 2.24 -5.61
CA ALA A 283 14.61 1.58 -4.99
C ALA A 283 15.17 0.48 -5.89
N ALA A 284 14.29 -0.41 -6.40
CA ALA A 284 14.66 -1.46 -7.34
C ALA A 284 15.25 -0.89 -8.64
N THR A 285 14.72 0.22 -9.12
CA THR A 285 15.26 0.96 -10.28
C THR A 285 16.70 1.40 -10.03
N MET A 286 17.02 1.92 -8.84
CA MET A 286 18.39 2.31 -8.50
C MET A 286 19.34 1.13 -8.28
N VAL A 287 18.87 0.00 -7.76
CA VAL A 287 19.67 -1.25 -7.71
C VAL A 287 20.11 -1.66 -9.12
N LEU A 288 19.24 -1.46 -10.12
CA LEU A 288 19.48 -1.83 -11.51
C LEU A 288 20.36 -0.82 -12.26
N LEU A 289 20.02 0.47 -12.18
CA LEU A 289 20.61 1.51 -13.02
C LEU A 289 21.89 2.13 -12.43
N ALA A 290 22.01 2.20 -11.09
CA ALA A 290 23.15 2.87 -10.45
C ALA A 290 24.50 2.21 -10.74
N PRO A 291 24.66 0.87 -10.66
CA PRO A 291 25.96 0.24 -10.91
C PRO A 291 26.45 0.49 -12.34
N VAL A 292 25.55 0.37 -13.33
CA VAL A 292 25.88 0.57 -14.75
C VAL A 292 26.22 2.04 -15.02
N THR A 293 25.44 2.96 -14.46
CA THR A 293 25.72 4.40 -14.56
C THR A 293 27.07 4.76 -13.96
N LEU A 294 27.41 4.15 -12.84
CA LEU A 294 28.67 4.41 -12.16
C LEU A 294 29.87 3.92 -12.97
N VAL A 295 29.79 2.70 -13.54
CA VAL A 295 30.83 2.18 -14.45
C VAL A 295 31.00 3.09 -15.67
N LEU A 296 29.89 3.57 -16.25
CA LEU A 296 29.94 4.52 -17.36
C LEU A 296 30.58 5.85 -16.95
N ALA A 297 30.18 6.41 -15.82
CA ALA A 297 30.75 7.65 -15.31
C ALA A 297 32.28 7.54 -15.11
N GLN A 298 32.74 6.41 -14.57
CA GLN A 298 34.17 6.12 -14.40
C GLN A 298 34.90 6.00 -15.73
N GLY A 299 34.35 5.23 -16.67
CA GLY A 299 34.91 5.08 -18.01
C GLY A 299 35.04 6.41 -18.75
N LEU A 300 34.09 7.31 -18.52
CA LEU A 300 34.06 8.65 -19.09
C LEU A 300 34.86 9.70 -18.30
N ARG A 301 35.45 9.33 -17.16
CA ARG A 301 36.09 10.26 -16.20
C ARG A 301 35.17 11.41 -15.78
N MET A 302 33.86 11.17 -15.78
CA MET A 302 32.86 12.10 -15.27
C MET A 302 32.67 11.88 -13.78
N ASN A 303 32.35 12.95 -13.05
CA ASN A 303 31.89 12.85 -11.68
C ASN A 303 30.60 12.00 -11.62
N PRO A 304 30.59 10.80 -11.01
CA PRO A 304 29.41 9.93 -11.00
C PRO A 304 28.19 10.59 -10.36
N LEU A 305 28.43 11.56 -9.45
CA LEU A 305 27.37 12.27 -8.73
C LEU A 305 26.54 13.16 -9.64
N ALA A 306 27.17 13.73 -10.67
CA ALA A 306 26.49 14.56 -11.65
C ALA A 306 25.48 13.78 -12.49
N LEU A 307 25.59 12.44 -12.53
CA LEU A 307 24.64 11.55 -13.20
C LEU A 307 23.70 10.86 -12.20
N LEU A 308 24.25 10.30 -11.11
CA LEU A 308 23.50 9.50 -10.15
C LEU A 308 22.51 10.34 -9.34
N VAL A 309 22.88 11.53 -8.86
CA VAL A 309 21.97 12.32 -8.02
C VAL A 309 20.72 12.73 -8.82
N PRO A 310 20.82 13.32 -10.02
CA PRO A 310 19.63 13.61 -10.83
C PRO A 310 18.86 12.36 -11.25
N GLN A 311 19.53 11.22 -11.50
CA GLN A 311 18.82 9.96 -11.77
C GLN A 311 17.93 9.53 -10.60
N VAL A 312 18.46 9.54 -9.37
CA VAL A 312 17.67 9.19 -8.17
C VAL A 312 16.43 10.08 -8.05
N MET A 313 16.62 11.38 -8.22
CA MET A 313 15.51 12.36 -8.17
C MET A 313 14.47 12.09 -9.26
N ALA A 314 14.93 11.70 -10.45
CA ALA A 314 14.08 11.32 -11.57
C ALA A 314 13.34 10.00 -11.32
N ALA A 315 13.97 9.01 -10.70
CA ALA A 315 13.32 7.77 -10.29
C ALA A 315 12.17 8.08 -9.32
N ASN A 316 12.43 8.84 -8.25
CA ASN A 316 11.40 9.20 -7.27
C ASN A 316 10.24 9.97 -7.92
N LEU A 317 10.53 10.84 -8.88
CA LEU A 317 9.52 11.58 -9.63
C LEU A 317 8.70 10.69 -10.58
N GLY A 318 9.37 9.76 -11.27
CA GLY A 318 8.73 8.77 -12.13
C GLY A 318 7.82 7.83 -11.33
N GLY A 319 8.28 7.41 -10.15
CA GLY A 319 7.50 6.62 -9.21
C GLY A 319 6.27 7.38 -8.68
N ALA A 320 6.44 8.66 -8.35
CA ALA A 320 5.35 9.52 -7.90
C ALA A 320 4.23 9.69 -8.95
N ALA A 321 4.55 9.56 -10.24
CA ALA A 321 3.61 9.75 -11.33
C ALA A 321 2.60 8.60 -11.51
N THR A 322 2.88 7.40 -10.98
CA THR A 322 2.05 6.21 -11.22
C THR A 322 1.70 5.49 -9.92
N LEU A 323 0.64 4.68 -9.98
CA LEU A 323 0.24 3.80 -8.88
C LEU A 323 1.29 2.71 -8.56
N VAL A 324 2.08 2.31 -9.56
CA VAL A 324 2.98 1.15 -9.49
C VAL A 324 4.38 1.52 -9.02
N GLY A 325 4.83 2.71 -9.38
CA GLY A 325 6.24 3.09 -9.28
C GLY A 325 6.73 3.43 -7.87
N ASP A 326 5.82 3.60 -6.92
CA ASP A 326 6.15 3.91 -5.52
C ASP A 326 5.15 3.24 -4.55
N ILE A 327 5.66 2.68 -3.45
CA ILE A 327 4.83 1.96 -2.46
C ILE A 327 3.79 2.89 -1.80
N PRO A 328 4.10 4.14 -1.38
CA PRO A 328 3.11 5.08 -0.89
C PRO A 328 1.92 5.28 -1.82
N ASN A 329 2.16 5.39 -3.13
CA ASN A 329 1.10 5.55 -4.11
C ASN A 329 0.18 4.33 -4.16
N LEU A 330 0.73 3.13 -4.12
CA LEU A 330 -0.04 1.90 -4.02
C LEU A 330 -0.91 1.86 -2.76
N MET A 331 -0.35 2.25 -1.62
CA MET A 331 -1.06 2.30 -0.33
C MET A 331 -2.22 3.32 -0.37
N ILE A 332 -1.96 4.51 -0.93
CA ILE A 332 -2.96 5.56 -1.13
C ILE A 332 -4.05 5.08 -2.08
N GLY A 333 -3.68 4.52 -3.23
CA GLY A 333 -4.64 4.09 -4.24
C GLY A 333 -5.54 2.96 -3.75
N SER A 334 -4.98 2.00 -3.00
CA SER A 334 -5.77 0.93 -2.39
C SER A 334 -6.75 1.44 -1.33
N ARG A 335 -6.32 2.38 -0.47
CA ARG A 335 -7.20 2.98 0.56
C ARG A 335 -8.30 3.88 -0.02
N ALA A 336 -7.96 4.66 -1.05
CA ALA A 336 -8.84 5.63 -1.68
C ALA A 336 -9.72 5.04 -2.79
N GLY A 337 -9.44 3.80 -3.22
CA GLY A 337 -10.12 3.17 -4.35
C GLY A 337 -9.76 3.79 -5.71
N LEU A 338 -8.57 4.41 -5.82
CA LEU A 338 -8.09 5.08 -7.02
C LEU A 338 -7.39 4.08 -7.95
N ALA A 339 -7.68 4.19 -9.25
CA ALA A 339 -7.13 3.32 -10.27
C ALA A 339 -5.84 3.90 -10.87
N PHE A 340 -5.09 3.06 -11.60
CA PHE A 340 -3.87 3.46 -12.29
C PHE A 340 -4.03 4.70 -13.20
N PRO A 341 -5.10 4.83 -14.03
CA PRO A 341 -5.32 6.02 -14.84
C PRO A 341 -5.50 7.31 -14.03
N ASP A 342 -6.07 7.21 -12.82
CA ASP A 342 -6.31 8.37 -11.97
C ASP A 342 -4.97 8.97 -11.52
N PHE A 343 -4.01 8.13 -11.13
CA PHE A 343 -2.66 8.58 -10.80
C PHE A 343 -1.96 9.20 -12.01
N LEU A 344 -1.96 8.50 -13.15
CA LEU A 344 -1.24 8.96 -14.33
C LEU A 344 -1.83 10.27 -14.90
N GLY A 345 -3.16 10.42 -14.86
CA GLY A 345 -3.85 11.60 -15.35
C GLY A 345 -3.68 12.83 -14.45
N ASN A 346 -3.71 12.65 -13.13
CA ASN A 346 -3.66 13.77 -12.17
C ASN A 346 -2.22 14.11 -11.73
N LEU A 347 -1.35 13.12 -11.55
CA LEU A 347 0.03 13.30 -11.08
C LEU A 347 1.05 13.34 -12.23
N GLY A 348 0.80 12.61 -13.33
CA GLY A 348 1.72 12.53 -14.47
C GLY A 348 2.11 13.89 -15.06
N PRO A 349 1.17 14.80 -15.37
CA PRO A 349 1.50 16.11 -15.93
C PRO A 349 2.38 16.96 -15.02
N VAL A 350 2.06 17.01 -13.72
CA VAL A 350 2.81 17.82 -12.75
C VAL A 350 4.18 17.22 -12.44
N CYS A 351 4.29 15.89 -12.39
CA CYS A 351 5.59 15.21 -12.35
C CYS A 351 6.40 15.51 -13.62
N GLY A 352 5.78 15.58 -14.80
CA GLY A 352 6.45 16.01 -16.03
C GLY A 352 7.04 17.42 -15.93
N LEU A 353 6.30 18.38 -15.35
CA LEU A 353 6.79 19.74 -15.11
C LEU A 353 7.95 19.76 -14.11
N ALA A 354 7.84 19.00 -13.01
CA ALA A 354 8.93 18.84 -12.05
C ALA A 354 10.17 18.18 -12.68
N LEU A 355 9.99 17.29 -13.67
CA LEU A 355 11.10 16.64 -14.39
C LEU A 355 11.85 17.67 -15.24
N VAL A 356 11.12 18.57 -15.89
CA VAL A 356 11.72 19.70 -16.62
C VAL A 356 12.49 20.60 -15.66
N ALA A 357 11.94 20.90 -14.47
CA ALA A 357 12.65 21.66 -13.45
C ALA A 357 13.94 20.94 -12.99
N LEU A 358 13.91 19.62 -12.82
CA LEU A 358 15.09 18.80 -12.52
C LEU A 358 16.14 18.88 -13.62
N LEU A 359 15.73 18.82 -14.89
CA LEU A 359 16.64 18.94 -16.04
C LEU A 359 17.32 20.32 -16.08
N VAL A 360 16.55 21.39 -15.88
CA VAL A 360 17.08 22.75 -15.83
C VAL A 360 18.04 22.90 -14.64
N MET A 361 17.63 22.48 -13.45
CA MET A 361 18.46 22.60 -12.25
C MET A 361 19.75 21.78 -12.36
N SER A 362 19.66 20.52 -12.78
CA SER A 362 20.82 19.64 -12.94
C SER A 362 21.78 20.13 -14.02
N SER A 363 21.28 20.60 -15.17
CA SER A 363 22.11 21.15 -16.24
C SER A 363 22.87 22.42 -15.83
N LEU A 364 22.27 23.27 -14.99
CA LEU A 364 22.92 24.48 -14.46
C LEU A 364 23.90 24.16 -13.32
N TRP A 365 23.51 23.28 -12.39
CA TRP A 365 24.30 22.95 -11.20
C TRP A 365 25.58 22.18 -11.55
N TYR A 366 25.47 21.19 -12.44
CA TYR A 366 26.58 20.35 -12.89
C TYR A 366 27.16 20.80 -14.24
N ARG A 367 26.93 22.06 -14.65
CA ARG A 367 27.35 22.59 -15.95
C ARG A 367 28.85 22.38 -16.22
N ARG A 368 29.69 22.47 -15.17
CA ARG A 368 31.14 22.28 -15.26
C ARG A 368 31.51 20.81 -15.48
N ASP A 369 30.84 19.88 -14.81
CA ASP A 369 31.05 18.44 -14.96
C ASP A 369 30.58 17.93 -16.34
N HIS A 370 29.60 18.59 -16.96
CA HIS A 370 29.07 18.24 -18.29
C HIS A 370 29.77 18.93 -19.46
N ALA A 371 30.57 19.98 -19.20
CA ALA A 371 31.28 20.73 -20.23
C ALA A 371 32.60 20.07 -20.66
N ALA A 372 33.14 19.17 -19.85
CA ALA A 372 34.31 18.39 -20.23
C ALA A 372 33.93 17.46 -21.41
N PRO A 373 34.72 17.41 -22.50
CA PRO A 373 34.51 16.42 -23.55
C PRO A 373 34.62 15.03 -22.92
N VAL A 374 33.53 14.28 -23.03
CA VAL A 374 33.49 12.86 -22.68
C VAL A 374 34.55 12.17 -23.55
N GLY A 375 35.38 11.32 -22.95
CA GLY A 375 36.62 10.82 -23.57
C GLY A 375 36.49 10.24 -24.98
N GLU A 376 37.64 10.08 -25.65
CA GLU A 376 37.73 9.70 -27.06
C GLU A 376 36.83 8.51 -27.46
N PRO A 377 36.39 8.44 -28.74
CA PRO A 377 35.58 7.35 -29.25
C PRO A 377 36.11 5.94 -28.96
N ALA A 378 37.42 5.77 -28.80
CA ALA A 378 38.05 4.49 -28.44
C ALA A 378 37.65 3.97 -27.04
N GLN A 379 37.22 4.84 -26.12
CA GLN A 379 36.62 4.43 -24.85
C GLN A 379 35.14 4.03 -25.01
N LEU A 380 34.48 4.42 -26.11
CA LEU A 380 33.12 3.97 -26.44
C LEU A 380 33.09 2.47 -26.77
N ASP A 381 34.14 1.97 -27.43
CA ASP A 381 34.28 0.55 -27.78
C ASP A 381 34.71 -0.31 -26.58
N ALA A 382 35.47 0.27 -25.65
CA ALA A 382 35.99 -0.42 -24.46
C ALA A 382 34.90 -0.75 -23.41
N VAL A 383 33.79 0.00 -23.39
CA VAL A 383 32.67 -0.27 -22.47
C VAL A 383 31.84 -1.49 -22.91
N GLY A 384 32.04 -1.98 -24.14
CA GLY A 384 31.40 -3.17 -24.66
C GLY A 384 29.89 -3.00 -24.88
N GLU A 385 29.38 -3.44 -26.03
CA GLU A 385 27.93 -3.56 -26.20
C GLU A 385 27.41 -4.67 -25.28
N HIS A 386 26.68 -4.29 -24.24
CA HIS A 386 25.89 -5.26 -23.48
C HIS A 386 24.63 -5.59 -24.28
N GLY A 387 24.67 -6.72 -24.98
CA GLY A 387 23.51 -7.28 -25.67
C GLY A 387 22.48 -7.83 -24.69
N ILE A 388 21.21 -7.89 -25.12
CA ILE A 388 20.15 -8.58 -24.39
C ILE A 388 20.52 -10.06 -24.29
N GLU A 389 20.66 -10.57 -23.06
CA GLU A 389 21.07 -11.94 -22.77
C GLU A 389 19.99 -12.94 -23.19
N ASP A 390 18.72 -12.63 -22.89
CA ASP A 390 17.59 -13.51 -23.15
C ASP A 390 16.43 -12.78 -23.85
N LYS A 391 16.51 -12.73 -25.19
CA LYS A 391 15.50 -12.05 -26.03
C LYS A 391 14.11 -12.69 -25.93
N ALA A 392 14.03 -14.01 -25.75
CA ALA A 392 12.76 -14.71 -25.66
C ALA A 392 12.04 -14.39 -24.35
N LEU A 393 12.77 -14.46 -23.23
CA LEU A 393 12.26 -14.06 -21.93
C LEU A 393 11.87 -12.59 -21.89
N LEU A 394 12.68 -11.71 -22.52
CA LEU A 394 12.34 -10.30 -22.64
C LEU A 394 11.03 -10.07 -23.40
N PHE A 395 10.84 -10.73 -24.54
CA PHE A 395 9.63 -10.55 -25.33
C PHE A 395 8.38 -11.05 -24.60
N VAL A 396 8.47 -12.21 -23.94
CA VAL A 396 7.39 -12.72 -23.08
C VAL A 396 7.14 -11.78 -21.91
N GLY A 397 8.20 -11.32 -21.23
CA GLY A 397 8.12 -10.41 -20.11
C GLY A 397 7.50 -9.05 -20.47
N LEU A 398 7.91 -8.45 -21.58
CA LEU A 398 7.30 -7.21 -22.11
C LEU A 398 5.83 -7.43 -22.50
N GLY A 399 5.50 -8.58 -23.10
CA GLY A 399 4.11 -8.95 -23.39
C GLY A 399 3.26 -9.07 -22.13
N VAL A 400 3.79 -9.68 -21.07
CA VAL A 400 3.13 -9.76 -19.76
C VAL A 400 2.97 -8.39 -19.13
N VAL A 401 4.03 -7.57 -19.09
CA VAL A 401 3.95 -6.20 -18.56
C VAL A 401 2.92 -5.37 -19.32
N ALA A 402 2.91 -5.43 -20.65
CA ALA A 402 1.91 -4.74 -21.46
C ALA A 402 0.48 -5.20 -21.14
N LEU A 403 0.28 -6.50 -20.92
CA LEU A 403 -1.02 -7.06 -20.53
C LEU A 403 -1.45 -6.60 -19.12
N VAL A 404 -0.52 -6.59 -18.17
CA VAL A 404 -0.76 -6.08 -16.80
C VAL A 404 -1.15 -4.61 -16.87
N LEU A 405 -0.38 -3.78 -17.59
CA LEU A 405 -0.67 -2.35 -17.77
C LEU A 405 -2.01 -2.13 -18.46
N PHE A 406 -2.37 -2.96 -19.44
CA PHE A 406 -3.69 -2.90 -20.08
C PHE A 406 -4.83 -3.12 -19.08
N PHE A 407 -4.72 -4.13 -18.21
CA PHE A 407 -5.73 -4.38 -17.17
C PHE A 407 -5.75 -3.31 -16.09
N LEU A 408 -4.58 -2.78 -15.69
CA LEU A 408 -4.51 -1.64 -14.77
C LEU A 408 -5.14 -0.39 -15.38
N ALA A 409 -4.90 -0.12 -16.67
CA ALA A 409 -5.49 1.01 -17.37
C ALA A 409 -7.02 0.87 -17.55
N THR A 410 -7.52 -0.36 -17.64
CA THR A 410 -8.96 -0.64 -17.80
C THR A 410 -9.64 -1.03 -16.47
N GLN A 411 -8.96 -0.90 -15.33
CA GLN A 411 -9.40 -1.37 -14.02
C GLN A 411 -10.83 -0.93 -13.65
N GLY A 412 -11.19 0.32 -13.96
CA GLY A 412 -12.54 0.86 -13.69
C GLY A 412 -13.66 0.10 -14.40
N TYR A 413 -13.40 -0.45 -15.59
CA TYR A 413 -14.37 -1.26 -16.33
C TYR A 413 -14.58 -2.64 -15.68
N TRP A 414 -13.49 -3.28 -15.24
CA TRP A 414 -13.53 -4.64 -14.71
C TRP A 414 -13.84 -4.73 -13.22
N LYS A 415 -13.77 -3.61 -12.50
CA LYS A 415 -13.91 -3.54 -11.02
C LYS A 415 -12.97 -4.52 -10.30
N MET A 416 -11.77 -4.73 -10.86
CA MET A 416 -10.75 -5.60 -10.27
C MET A 416 -9.78 -4.79 -9.42
N GLN A 417 -9.14 -5.44 -8.43
CA GLN A 417 -8.06 -4.83 -7.65
C GLN A 417 -6.74 -4.90 -8.45
N PRO A 418 -5.80 -3.94 -8.28
CA PRO A 418 -4.53 -3.92 -9.02
C PRO A 418 -3.69 -5.18 -8.84
N SER A 419 -3.82 -5.84 -7.69
CA SER A 419 -3.12 -7.08 -7.33
C SER A 419 -3.47 -8.24 -8.26
N VAL A 420 -4.71 -8.32 -8.75
CA VAL A 420 -5.23 -9.45 -9.54
C VAL A 420 -4.51 -9.61 -10.89
N PRO A 421 -4.49 -8.61 -11.79
CA PRO A 421 -3.81 -8.75 -13.08
C PRO A 421 -2.30 -8.90 -12.91
N THR A 422 -1.73 -8.22 -11.91
CA THR A 422 -0.29 -8.26 -11.62
C THR A 422 0.14 -9.64 -11.14
N LEU A 423 -0.63 -10.27 -10.24
CA LEU A 423 -0.37 -11.63 -9.75
C LEU A 423 -0.52 -12.67 -10.86
N ALA A 424 -1.54 -12.51 -11.72
CA ALA A 424 -1.72 -13.38 -12.89
C ALA A 424 -0.53 -13.25 -13.85
N GLY A 425 -0.09 -12.03 -14.17
CA GLY A 425 1.06 -11.76 -15.01
C GLY A 425 2.36 -12.33 -14.42
N ALA A 426 2.63 -12.06 -13.14
CA ALA A 426 3.77 -12.59 -12.42
C ALA A 426 3.80 -14.12 -12.44
N SER A 427 2.65 -14.77 -12.21
CA SER A 427 2.54 -16.22 -12.23
C SER A 427 2.85 -16.81 -13.61
N VAL A 428 2.33 -16.22 -14.68
CA VAL A 428 2.58 -16.66 -16.06
C VAL A 428 4.06 -16.48 -16.43
N LEU A 429 4.63 -15.30 -16.14
CA LEU A 429 6.02 -14.99 -16.47
C LEU A 429 6.99 -15.90 -15.69
N PHE A 430 6.73 -16.06 -14.39
CA PHE A 430 7.56 -16.91 -13.54
C PHE A 430 7.45 -18.38 -13.92
N ALA A 431 6.24 -18.88 -14.21
CA ALA A 431 6.04 -20.24 -14.70
C ALA A 431 6.78 -20.48 -16.03
N TYR A 432 6.69 -19.53 -16.98
CA TYR A 432 7.41 -19.62 -18.25
C TYR A 432 8.93 -19.72 -18.03
N TRP A 433 9.48 -18.88 -17.15
CA TRP A 433 10.91 -18.83 -16.88
C TRP A 433 11.42 -20.11 -16.19
N VAL A 434 10.70 -20.61 -15.18
CA VAL A 434 11.02 -21.86 -14.48
C VAL A 434 10.90 -23.07 -15.40
N LEU A 435 9.83 -23.16 -16.20
CA LEU A 435 9.61 -24.29 -17.12
C LEU A 435 10.59 -24.31 -18.30
N SER A 436 11.08 -23.14 -18.71
CA SER A 436 12.13 -23.00 -19.71
C SER A 436 13.52 -23.45 -19.21
N ARG A 437 13.60 -23.99 -17.97
CA ARG A 437 14.78 -24.55 -17.29
C ARG A 437 15.97 -23.60 -17.15
N LYS A 438 15.74 -22.29 -17.13
CA LYS A 438 16.81 -21.29 -17.02
C LYS A 438 17.24 -21.02 -15.58
N VAL A 439 16.37 -21.19 -14.58
CA VAL A 439 16.68 -20.97 -13.15
C VAL A 439 15.92 -21.93 -12.23
N ARG A 440 16.50 -22.23 -11.06
CA ARG A 440 15.84 -22.95 -9.96
C ARG A 440 14.94 -21.99 -9.19
N MET A 441 13.66 -22.33 -9.02
CA MET A 441 12.68 -21.52 -8.27
C MET A 441 13.23 -21.02 -6.92
N LEU A 442 13.88 -21.89 -6.14
CA LEU A 442 14.45 -21.50 -4.84
C LEU A 442 15.54 -20.42 -4.96
N GLU A 443 16.37 -20.48 -5.99
CA GLU A 443 17.46 -19.51 -6.19
C GLU A 443 16.91 -18.11 -6.47
N PHE A 444 15.81 -18.02 -7.21
CA PHE A 444 15.09 -16.77 -7.43
C PHE A 444 14.46 -16.23 -6.15
N LEU A 445 13.72 -17.08 -5.43
CA LEU A 445 13.06 -16.69 -4.18
C LEU A 445 14.09 -16.22 -3.14
N GLU A 446 15.31 -16.76 -3.16
CA GLU A 446 16.37 -16.39 -2.21
C GLU A 446 17.10 -15.09 -2.62
N LYS A 447 17.40 -14.90 -3.92
CA LYS A 447 18.31 -13.84 -4.37
C LYS A 447 17.63 -12.61 -4.96
N ASP A 448 16.48 -12.79 -5.61
CA ASP A 448 15.84 -11.74 -6.41
C ASP A 448 14.61 -11.13 -5.72
N MET A 449 14.15 -11.74 -4.62
CA MET A 449 13.01 -11.26 -3.86
C MET A 449 13.40 -10.46 -2.63
N GLU A 450 12.77 -9.31 -2.43
CA GLU A 450 12.95 -8.47 -1.25
C GLU A 450 11.94 -8.83 -0.15
N TRP A 451 12.05 -10.04 0.41
CA TRP A 451 11.25 -10.47 1.56
C TRP A 451 11.20 -9.46 2.71
N PRO A 452 12.29 -8.73 3.05
CA PRO A 452 12.25 -7.76 4.11
C PRO A 452 11.23 -6.64 3.88
N THR A 453 11.04 -6.20 2.63
CA THR A 453 10.10 -5.13 2.27
C THR A 453 8.65 -5.58 2.43
N ILE A 454 8.34 -6.82 2.00
CA ILE A 454 7.00 -7.42 2.15
C ILE A 454 6.63 -7.59 3.62
N LEU A 455 7.54 -8.17 4.41
CA LEU A 455 7.32 -8.36 5.84
C LEU A 455 7.20 -7.02 6.57
N PHE A 456 8.02 -6.04 6.19
CA PHE A 456 7.97 -4.70 6.75
C PHE A 456 6.60 -4.06 6.53
N LEU A 457 6.05 -4.16 5.31
CA LEU A 457 4.74 -3.60 4.99
C LEU A 457 3.62 -4.26 5.80
N ILE A 458 3.64 -5.59 5.95
CA ILE A 458 2.65 -6.33 6.75
C ILE A 458 2.69 -5.88 8.21
N PHE A 459 3.87 -5.88 8.84
CA PHE A 459 3.99 -5.44 10.23
C PHE A 459 3.68 -3.96 10.41
N LEU A 460 3.95 -3.14 9.40
CA LEU A 460 3.63 -1.71 9.44
C LEU A 460 2.11 -1.48 9.47
N PHE A 461 1.35 -2.19 8.63
CA PHE A 461 -0.11 -2.10 8.66
C PHE A 461 -0.69 -2.53 10.01
N VAL A 462 -0.14 -3.57 10.63
CA VAL A 462 -0.51 -3.97 12.00
C VAL A 462 -0.28 -2.83 12.99
N MET A 463 0.88 -2.19 12.93
CA MET A 463 1.25 -1.11 13.84
C MET A 463 0.36 0.13 13.67
N VAL A 464 0.03 0.47 12.42
CA VAL A 464 -0.85 1.61 12.08
C VAL A 464 -2.30 1.30 12.47
N GLY A 465 -2.77 0.08 12.22
CA GLY A 465 -4.09 -0.36 12.66
C GLY A 465 -4.24 -0.35 14.18
N ALA A 466 -3.17 -0.63 14.92
CA ALA A 466 -3.16 -0.49 16.36
C ALA A 466 -3.37 0.96 16.82
N LEU A 467 -2.75 1.94 16.14
CA LEU A 467 -2.98 3.37 16.40
C LEU A 467 -4.42 3.80 16.06
N GLU A 468 -5.01 3.22 15.02
CA GLU A 468 -6.40 3.49 14.62
C GLU A 468 -7.40 2.95 15.67
N GLU A 469 -7.19 1.73 16.16
CA GLU A 469 -8.04 1.11 17.20
C GLU A 469 -8.07 1.91 18.51
N VAL A 470 -6.92 2.43 18.95
CA VAL A 470 -6.83 3.24 20.17
C VAL A 470 -7.26 4.68 19.97
N GLY A 471 -7.51 5.12 18.73
CA GLY A 471 -7.99 6.47 18.42
C GLY A 471 -6.91 7.55 18.41
N ALA A 472 -5.63 7.17 18.30
CA ALA A 472 -4.53 8.13 18.18
C ALA A 472 -4.69 9.00 16.92
N LEU A 473 -5.18 8.39 15.84
CA LEU A 473 -5.37 9.05 14.55
C LEU A 473 -6.55 10.04 14.60
N SER A 474 -7.63 9.71 15.30
CA SER A 474 -8.74 10.63 15.56
C SER A 474 -8.27 11.87 16.32
N ALA A 475 -7.44 11.70 17.37
CA ALA A 475 -6.88 12.81 18.13
C ALA A 475 -5.98 13.73 17.27
N LEU A 476 -5.21 13.14 16.35
CA LEU A 476 -4.41 13.92 15.39
C LEU A 476 -5.29 14.72 14.43
N VAL A 477 -6.38 14.12 13.91
CA VAL A 477 -7.35 14.82 13.06
C VAL A 477 -7.97 16.00 13.80
N GLU A 478 -8.38 15.83 15.06
CA GLU A 478 -8.92 16.92 15.88
C GLU A 478 -7.92 18.07 16.07
N ALA A 479 -6.64 17.74 16.27
CA ALA A 479 -5.58 18.74 16.43
C ALA A 479 -5.35 19.59 15.17
N ILE A 480 -5.44 18.99 13.98
CA ILE A 480 -5.19 19.69 12.70
C ILE A 480 -6.46 20.26 12.06
N ARG A 481 -7.65 19.81 12.50
CA ARG A 481 -8.96 20.25 11.98
C ARG A 481 -9.11 21.79 11.90
N PRO A 482 -8.71 22.60 12.90
CA PRO A 482 -8.85 24.06 12.82
C PRO A 482 -8.06 24.69 11.66
N LEU A 483 -6.92 24.11 11.30
CA LEU A 483 -6.07 24.56 10.19
C LEU A 483 -6.67 24.15 8.84
N CYS A 484 -7.22 22.94 8.75
CA CYS A 484 -7.81 22.39 7.54
C CYS A 484 -9.16 23.01 7.16
N LEU A 485 -10.00 23.34 8.16
CA LEU A 485 -11.34 23.93 7.92
C LEU A 485 -11.29 25.43 7.60
N ALA A 486 -10.12 26.08 7.70
CA ALA A 486 -9.98 27.48 7.34
C ALA A 486 -10.19 27.72 5.83
N SER A 487 -9.69 26.82 4.97
CA SER A 487 -9.96 26.79 3.53
C SER A 487 -9.51 25.46 2.91
N PRO A 488 -10.13 25.01 1.79
CA PRO A 488 -9.64 23.83 1.04
C PRO A 488 -8.16 23.96 0.63
N ALA A 489 -7.74 25.17 0.21
CA ALA A 489 -6.36 25.49 -0.11
C ALA A 489 -5.38 25.28 1.07
N ALA A 490 -5.79 25.62 2.30
CA ALA A 490 -4.99 25.39 3.50
C ALA A 490 -4.82 23.90 3.79
N ALA A 491 -5.87 23.10 3.61
CA ALA A 491 -5.80 21.64 3.76
C ALA A 491 -4.84 21.00 2.74
N ILE A 492 -4.92 21.42 1.46
CA ILE A 492 -4.00 20.98 0.40
C ILE A 492 -2.56 21.32 0.76
N CYS A 493 -2.29 22.59 1.09
CA CYS A 493 -0.96 23.04 1.47
C CYS A 493 -0.42 22.26 2.69
N LEU A 494 -1.25 22.07 3.71
CA LEU A 494 -0.85 21.39 4.94
C LEU A 494 -0.46 19.94 4.65
N VAL A 495 -1.31 19.19 3.97
CA VAL A 495 -1.03 17.77 3.66
C VAL A 495 0.20 17.63 2.77
N LEU A 496 0.32 18.46 1.73
CA LEU A 496 1.46 18.44 0.81
C LEU A 496 2.78 18.77 1.52
N TRP A 497 2.85 19.90 2.22
CA TRP A 497 4.09 20.37 2.84
C TRP A 497 4.45 19.59 4.10
N ALA A 498 3.48 19.21 4.93
CA ALA A 498 3.74 18.32 6.06
C ALA A 498 4.23 16.96 5.57
N GLY A 499 3.63 16.44 4.49
CA GLY A 499 4.10 15.24 3.81
C GLY A 499 5.54 15.37 3.33
N ALA A 500 5.84 16.41 2.57
CA ALA A 500 7.16 16.64 2.00
C ALA A 500 8.26 16.84 3.05
N LEU A 501 8.01 17.69 4.04
CA LEU A 501 8.99 17.99 5.07
C LEU A 501 9.22 16.80 5.99
N THR A 502 8.17 16.04 6.34
CA THR A 502 8.33 14.86 7.19
C THR A 502 9.07 13.77 6.42
N ALA A 503 8.61 13.43 5.20
CA ALA A 503 9.27 12.46 4.32
C ALA A 503 10.73 12.79 4.01
N ALA A 504 11.12 14.07 4.06
CA ALA A 504 12.52 14.43 3.85
C ALA A 504 13.44 13.89 4.95
N PHE A 505 12.97 13.71 6.19
CA PHE A 505 13.81 13.29 7.32
C PHE A 505 13.46 11.91 7.86
N VAL A 506 12.43 11.28 7.30
CA VAL A 506 11.74 10.15 7.90
C VAL A 506 11.40 9.16 6.80
N ASP A 507 11.42 7.87 7.13
CA ASP A 507 10.92 6.83 6.22
C ASP A 507 9.48 7.15 5.78
N ILE A 508 9.31 7.25 4.47
CA ILE A 508 8.06 7.60 3.81
C ILE A 508 6.95 6.59 4.06
N LEU A 509 7.29 5.32 4.31
CA LEU A 509 6.30 4.25 4.43
C LEU A 509 5.50 4.35 5.74
N PRO A 510 6.12 4.42 6.94
CA PRO A 510 5.36 4.59 8.17
C PRO A 510 4.57 5.89 8.23
N PHE A 511 5.14 6.97 7.69
CA PHE A 511 4.45 8.25 7.62
C PHE A 511 3.20 8.17 6.73
N THR A 512 3.32 7.62 5.52
CA THR A 512 2.18 7.45 4.61
C THR A 512 1.08 6.63 5.28
N ALA A 513 1.44 5.49 5.85
CA ALA A 513 0.48 4.58 6.49
C ALA A 513 -0.31 5.28 7.60
N ALA A 514 0.35 6.06 8.45
CA ALA A 514 -0.30 6.84 9.51
C ALA A 514 -1.21 7.96 8.95
N MET A 515 -0.82 8.58 7.82
CA MET A 515 -1.59 9.64 7.19
C MET A 515 -2.78 9.15 6.37
N LEU A 516 -2.80 7.90 5.90
CA LEU A 516 -3.93 7.33 5.14
C LEU A 516 -5.29 7.54 5.84
N PRO A 517 -5.49 7.08 7.09
CA PRO A 517 -6.76 7.31 7.79
C PRO A 517 -6.99 8.79 8.08
N VAL A 518 -5.94 9.57 8.40
CA VAL A 518 -6.07 11.02 8.65
C VAL A 518 -6.62 11.74 7.43
N VAL A 519 -6.07 11.48 6.24
CA VAL A 519 -6.54 12.06 4.98
C VAL A 519 -7.95 11.60 4.65
N ALA A 520 -8.28 10.31 4.86
CA ALA A 520 -9.64 9.81 4.66
C ALA A 520 -10.68 10.56 5.51
N HIS A 521 -10.37 10.81 6.80
CA HIS A 521 -11.26 11.55 7.70
C HIS A 521 -11.37 13.04 7.34
N LEU A 522 -10.25 13.68 7.00
CA LEU A 522 -10.24 15.09 6.57
C LEU A 522 -11.05 15.28 5.29
N GLN A 523 -10.91 14.36 4.34
CA GLN A 523 -11.59 14.43 3.07
C GLN A 523 -13.11 14.26 3.19
N ALA A 524 -13.58 13.40 4.11
CA ALA A 524 -15.01 13.26 4.40
C ALA A 524 -15.65 14.54 4.97
N SER A 525 -14.83 15.48 5.47
CA SER A 525 -15.29 16.77 6.00
C SER A 525 -15.25 17.90 4.94
N LEU A 526 -14.71 17.64 3.74
CA LEU A 526 -14.63 18.62 2.66
C LEU A 526 -15.83 18.50 1.69
N PRO A 527 -16.24 19.59 1.01
CA PRO A 527 -17.28 19.55 -0.01
C PRO A 527 -16.94 18.58 -1.16
N GLU A 528 -17.97 17.93 -1.73
CA GLU A 528 -17.81 16.86 -2.73
C GLU A 528 -16.98 17.26 -3.97
N ALA A 529 -16.88 18.56 -4.28
CA ALA A 529 -16.09 19.08 -5.40
C ALA A 529 -14.56 18.84 -5.23
N HIS A 530 -14.08 18.56 -4.02
CA HIS A 530 -12.65 18.39 -3.72
C HIS A 530 -12.28 16.97 -3.24
N THR A 531 -13.16 15.97 -3.45
CA THR A 531 -13.13 14.65 -2.79
C THR A 531 -11.94 13.76 -3.16
N GLN A 532 -10.88 14.23 -3.82
CA GLN A 532 -9.68 13.42 -4.04
C GLN A 532 -8.36 14.20 -3.93
N VAL A 533 -8.42 15.53 -3.77
CA VAL A 533 -7.22 16.38 -3.84
C VAL A 533 -6.23 16.10 -2.72
N LEU A 534 -6.72 15.73 -1.52
CA LEU A 534 -5.84 15.44 -0.39
C LEU A 534 -5.04 14.15 -0.60
N TRP A 535 -5.56 13.19 -1.37
CA TRP A 535 -4.78 12.01 -1.77
C TRP A 535 -3.64 12.38 -2.71
N TRP A 536 -3.88 13.29 -3.66
CA TRP A 536 -2.84 13.82 -4.55
C TRP A 536 -1.79 14.64 -3.79
N ALA A 537 -2.23 15.46 -2.85
CA ALA A 537 -1.34 16.23 -1.97
C ALA A 537 -0.45 15.30 -1.12
N LEU A 538 -1.01 14.23 -0.55
CA LEU A 538 -0.23 13.25 0.22
C LEU A 538 0.76 12.49 -0.67
N ALA A 539 0.31 11.98 -1.83
CA ALA A 539 1.14 11.25 -2.78
C ALA A 539 2.34 12.08 -3.25
N LEU A 540 2.10 13.30 -3.75
CA LEU A 540 3.17 14.19 -4.19
C LEU A 540 4.05 14.64 -3.02
N GLY A 541 3.45 14.96 -1.87
CA GLY A 541 4.17 15.41 -0.70
C GLY A 541 5.18 14.37 -0.26
N VAL A 542 4.74 13.14 -0.03
CA VAL A 542 5.61 12.07 0.46
C VAL A 542 6.67 11.67 -0.57
N SER A 543 6.28 11.40 -1.81
CA SER A 543 7.22 10.91 -2.83
C SER A 543 8.27 11.96 -3.21
N LEU A 544 7.89 13.24 -3.28
CA LEU A 544 8.84 14.33 -3.56
C LEU A 544 9.62 14.77 -2.32
N GLY A 545 9.04 14.64 -1.14
CA GLY A 545 9.72 14.87 0.14
C GLY A 545 10.95 13.99 0.29
N GLY A 546 10.86 12.73 -0.15
CA GLY A 546 11.97 11.79 -0.14
C GLY A 546 13.22 12.26 -0.92
N ASN A 547 13.09 13.23 -1.84
CA ASN A 547 14.23 13.86 -2.53
C ASN A 547 15.03 14.82 -1.63
N GLY A 548 14.45 15.28 -0.52
CA GLY A 548 15.01 16.35 0.29
C GLY A 548 16.35 15.98 0.96
N THR A 549 16.50 14.73 1.40
CA THR A 549 17.72 14.28 2.09
C THR A 549 18.13 12.87 1.70
N LEU A 550 19.33 12.48 2.12
CA LEU A 550 19.88 11.15 1.85
C LEU A 550 19.01 10.02 2.43
N ILE A 551 18.43 10.24 3.61
CA ILE A 551 17.64 9.24 4.36
C ILE A 551 16.15 9.28 4.00
N GLY A 552 15.68 10.36 3.37
CA GLY A 552 14.26 10.54 3.05
C GLY A 552 13.73 9.57 2.00
N GLY A 553 14.60 9.04 1.12
CA GLY A 553 14.21 8.10 0.07
C GLY A 553 15.04 6.82 0.11
N SER A 554 14.38 5.66 0.02
CA SER A 554 15.05 4.35 -0.09
C SER A 554 15.96 4.28 -1.32
N ALA A 555 15.49 4.81 -2.46
CA ALA A 555 16.27 4.92 -3.69
C ALA A 555 17.56 5.74 -3.51
N ASN A 556 17.51 6.77 -2.66
CA ASN A 556 18.66 7.62 -2.34
C ASN A 556 19.71 6.77 -1.61
N MET A 557 19.34 6.14 -0.50
CA MET A 557 20.27 5.30 0.26
C MET A 557 20.87 4.17 -0.58
N VAL A 558 20.06 3.51 -1.41
CA VAL A 558 20.52 2.43 -2.31
C VAL A 558 21.56 2.96 -3.30
N ALA A 559 21.23 4.01 -4.04
CA ALA A 559 22.13 4.56 -5.05
C ALA A 559 23.45 5.05 -4.44
N MET A 560 23.37 5.67 -3.26
CA MET A 560 24.52 6.26 -2.58
C MET A 560 25.35 5.19 -1.87
N GLY A 561 24.74 4.11 -1.38
CA GLY A 561 25.42 2.91 -0.90
C GLY A 561 26.19 2.19 -2.00
N ILE A 562 25.61 2.07 -3.19
CA ILE A 562 26.29 1.55 -4.40
C ILE A 562 27.48 2.45 -4.77
N ALA A 563 27.28 3.77 -4.78
CA ALA A 563 28.35 4.73 -5.08
C ALA A 563 29.50 4.66 -4.06
N SER A 564 29.17 4.60 -2.77
CA SER A 564 30.14 4.48 -1.69
C SER A 564 30.93 3.18 -1.78
N SER A 565 30.27 2.06 -2.09
CA SER A 565 30.93 0.75 -2.25
C SER A 565 31.92 0.73 -3.41
N ALA A 566 31.71 1.57 -4.42
CA ALA A 566 32.61 1.74 -5.55
C ALA A 566 33.65 2.87 -5.38
N GLY A 567 33.83 3.38 -4.15
CA GLY A 567 34.86 4.37 -3.82
C GLY A 567 34.45 5.84 -3.99
N TYR A 568 33.17 6.13 -4.21
CA TYR A 568 32.64 7.50 -4.37
C TYR A 568 31.67 7.84 -3.22
N PRO A 569 32.15 7.98 -1.97
CA PRO A 569 31.29 8.29 -0.83
C PRO A 569 30.71 9.70 -0.96
N ILE A 570 29.43 9.84 -0.59
CA ILE A 570 28.69 11.10 -0.70
C ILE A 570 28.29 11.51 0.70
N SER A 571 28.83 12.64 1.16
CA SER A 571 28.42 13.20 2.44
C SER A 571 26.95 13.61 2.40
N PHE A 572 26.23 13.35 3.48
CA PHE A 572 24.84 13.79 3.70
C PHE A 572 24.60 15.25 3.30
N ALA A 573 25.47 16.17 3.76
CA ALA A 573 25.36 17.60 3.47
C ALA A 573 25.50 17.94 1.97
N ARG A 574 26.31 17.19 1.22
CA ARG A 574 26.48 17.40 -0.23
C ARG A 574 25.22 16.98 -0.98
N PHE A 575 24.62 15.86 -0.62
CA PHE A 575 23.35 15.42 -1.19
C PHE A 575 22.23 16.40 -0.86
N MET A 576 22.08 16.75 0.43
CA MET A 576 21.03 17.63 0.93
C MET A 576 21.03 19.00 0.24
N LYS A 577 22.20 19.60 -0.06
CA LYS A 577 22.24 20.91 -0.75
C LYS A 577 21.51 20.89 -2.10
N PHE A 578 21.69 19.82 -2.88
CA PHE A 578 21.01 19.67 -4.17
C PHE A 578 19.59 19.13 -3.97
N GLY A 579 19.43 18.04 -3.23
CA GLY A 579 18.16 17.35 -3.02
C GLY A 579 17.12 18.21 -2.32
N PHE A 580 17.48 18.89 -1.23
CA PHE A 580 16.55 19.75 -0.49
C PHE A 580 16.08 20.94 -1.31
N LEU A 581 16.99 21.57 -2.07
CA LEU A 581 16.62 22.66 -2.97
C LEU A 581 15.68 22.18 -4.08
N TYR A 582 15.97 21.02 -4.68
CA TYR A 582 15.09 20.43 -5.70
C TYR A 582 13.73 20.03 -5.11
N MET A 583 13.69 19.48 -3.90
CA MET A 583 12.45 19.17 -3.19
C MET A 583 11.60 20.42 -3.01
N LEU A 584 12.16 21.54 -2.55
CA LEU A 584 11.40 22.80 -2.43
C LEU A 584 10.83 23.29 -3.77
N ILE A 585 11.61 23.18 -4.85
CA ILE A 585 11.18 23.57 -6.20
C ILE A 585 10.07 22.65 -6.70
N SER A 586 10.27 21.35 -6.64
CA SER A 586 9.32 20.34 -7.15
C SER A 586 8.01 20.33 -6.34
N VAL A 587 8.08 20.40 -5.01
CA VAL A 587 6.91 20.52 -4.12
C VAL A 587 6.21 21.86 -4.35
N GLY A 588 6.96 22.95 -4.56
CA GLY A 588 6.40 24.25 -4.93
C GLY A 588 5.61 24.22 -6.23
N ILE A 589 6.14 23.58 -7.28
CA ILE A 589 5.44 23.35 -8.56
C ILE A 589 4.15 22.55 -8.33
N CYS A 590 4.22 21.48 -7.53
CA CYS A 590 3.06 20.67 -7.19
C CYS A 590 2.01 21.44 -6.39
N ASN A 591 2.44 22.30 -5.46
CA ASN A 591 1.54 23.12 -4.67
C ASN A 591 0.75 24.08 -5.57
N VAL A 592 1.44 24.80 -6.46
CA VAL A 592 0.81 25.71 -7.41
C VAL A 592 -0.15 24.94 -8.32
N TRP A 593 0.26 23.77 -8.82
CA TRP A 593 -0.60 22.93 -9.64
C TRP A 593 -1.88 22.52 -8.91
N LEU A 594 -1.77 21.99 -7.69
CA LEU A 594 -2.92 21.55 -6.91
C LEU A 594 -3.87 22.71 -6.60
N LEU A 595 -3.34 23.89 -6.27
CA LEU A 595 -4.16 25.06 -6.01
C LEU A 595 -4.86 25.62 -7.27
N VAL A 596 -4.22 25.55 -8.43
CA VAL A 596 -4.81 26.05 -9.68
C VAL A 596 -5.90 25.11 -10.22
N PHE A 597 -5.69 23.80 -10.12
CA PHE A 597 -6.61 22.82 -10.70
C PHE A 597 -7.65 22.27 -9.71
N TYR A 598 -7.43 22.39 -8.41
CA TYR A 598 -8.29 21.81 -7.37
C TYR A 598 -8.54 22.72 -6.15
N GLY A 599 -7.93 23.92 -6.10
CA GLY A 599 -7.95 24.82 -4.94
C GLY A 599 -9.12 25.79 -4.88
#